data_AF-A0A661K6Q6-F1
#
_entry.id   AF-A0A661K6Q6-F1
#
_cell.length_a   1.000
_cell.length_b   1.000
_cell.length_c   1.000
_cell.angle_alpha   90.00
_cell.angle_beta   90.00
_cell.angle_gamma   90.00
#
_symmetry.space_group_name_H-M   'P 1'
#
loop_
_entity.id
_entity.type
_entity.pdbx_description
1 polymer ?
#
loop_
_entity_poly.entity_id
_entity_poly.type
_entity_poly.pdbx_seq_one_letter_code
_entity_poly.pdbx_strand_id
1 'polypeptide(L)' 'MAISGKYGKVEIPGVGEDEPVFILRAQDRLAPAAMEMYKALAASHGSPVAEGLDREIDAFRRWSGPKKLPD' A
#
# COMPACT_ATOMS: atom_id res chain seq x y z
N MET A 1 1.15 9.99 11.96
CA MET A 1 -0.03 10.70 11.47
C MET A 1 0.35 11.25 10.11
N ALA A 2 -0.28 10.82 9.02
CA ALA A 2 0.09 11.29 7.68
C ALA A 2 -0.95 12.28 7.15
N ILE A 3 -0.49 13.44 6.65
CA ILE A 3 -1.36 14.38 5.94
C ILE A 3 -1.33 14.01 4.46
N SER A 4 -2.46 13.50 3.95
CA SER A 4 -2.65 13.34 2.51
C SER A 4 -3.43 14.54 1.97
N GLY A 5 -2.93 15.20 0.93
CA GLY A 5 -3.71 16.21 0.21
C GLY A 5 -5.03 15.68 -0.36
N LYS A 6 -5.15 14.35 -0.52
CA LYS A 6 -6.31 13.65 -1.08
C LYS A 6 -7.26 13.08 -0.03
N TYR A 7 -6.75 12.68 1.13
CA TYR A 7 -7.53 11.99 2.18
C TYR A 7 -7.61 12.79 3.50
N GLY A 8 -7.00 13.96 3.57
CA GLY A 8 -6.90 14.73 4.80
C GLY A 8 -6.01 14.04 5.82
N LYS A 9 -6.43 14.07 7.09
CA LYS A 9 -5.70 13.50 8.21
C LYS A 9 -5.91 11.98 8.26
N VAL A 10 -4.84 11.20 8.07
CA VAL A 10 -4.86 9.73 8.23
C VAL A 10 -4.03 9.35 9.45
N GLU A 11 -4.67 8.71 10.43
CA GLU A 11 -3.97 8.20 11.62
C GLU A 11 -3.48 6.77 11.35
N ILE A 12 -2.17 6.66 11.09
CA ILE A 12 -1.49 5.38 10.87
C ILE A 12 -0.59 5.12 12.09
N PRO A 13 -0.81 4.04 12.85
CA PRO A 13 0.06 3.67 13.96
C PRO A 13 1.52 3.51 13.51
N GLY A 14 2.46 4.06 14.28
CA GLY A 14 3.89 3.94 14.00
C GLY A 14 4.44 4.87 12.91
N VAL A 15 3.61 5.73 12.32
CA VAL A 15 4.03 6.75 11.35
C VAL A 15 4.14 8.11 12.04
N GLY A 16 5.22 8.86 11.81
CA GLY A 16 5.43 10.22 12.36
C GLY A 16 4.37 11.24 11.89
N GLU A 17 4.29 12.41 12.52
CA GLU A 17 3.29 13.45 12.17
C GLU A 17 3.52 14.12 10.79
N ASP A 18 4.77 14.19 10.36
CA ASP A 18 5.17 14.81 9.08
C ASP A 18 5.84 13.80 8.14
N GLU A 19 5.71 12.50 8.45
CA GLU A 19 6.30 11.45 7.63
C GLU A 19 5.50 11.31 6.31
N PRO A 20 6.14 11.45 5.14
CA PRO A 20 5.47 11.26 3.87
C PRO A 20 5.03 9.80 3.71
N VAL A 21 3.73 9.60 3.44
CA VAL A 21 3.17 8.27 3.21
C VAL A 21 2.58 8.16 1.82
N PHE A 22 2.84 7.02 1.17
CA PHE A 22 2.18 6.61 -0.04
C PHE A 22 1.10 5.57 0.27
N ILE A 23 -0.15 5.82 -0.17
CA ILE A 23 -1.29 4.94 0.10
C ILE A 23 -1.77 4.32 -1.21
N LEU A 24 -1.79 2.99 -1.25
CA LEU A 24 -2.45 2.21 -2.30
C LEU A 24 -3.83 1.77 -1.82
N ARG A 25 -4.87 2.00 -2.63
CA ARG A 25 -6.23 1.55 -2.29
C ARG A 25 -6.57 0.28 -3.06
N ALA A 26 -7.42 -0.58 -2.48
CA ALA A 26 -7.91 -1.78 -3.16
C ALA A 26 -8.72 -1.49 -4.45
N GLN A 27 -9.29 -0.27 -4.56
CA GLN A 27 -9.93 0.19 -5.79
C GLN A 27 -8.95 0.55 -6.90
N ASP A 28 -7.67 0.76 -6.60
CA ASP A 28 -6.67 1.16 -7.59
C ASP A 28 -6.18 -0.09 -8.33
N ARG A 29 -6.50 -0.20 -9.63
CA ARG A 29 -6.19 -1.39 -10.45
C ARG A 29 -4.70 -1.70 -10.53
N LEU A 30 -3.85 -0.70 -10.34
CA LEU A 30 -2.39 -0.83 -10.38
C LEU A 30 -1.78 -1.23 -9.02
N ALA A 31 -2.56 -1.19 -7.93
CA ALA A 31 -2.02 -1.43 -6.59
C ALA A 31 -1.41 -2.84 -6.41
N PRO A 32 -2.03 -3.96 -6.85
CA PRO A 32 -1.41 -5.27 -6.70
C PRO A 32 -0.04 -5.36 -7.39
N ALA A 33 0.08 -4.83 -8.61
CA ALA A 33 1.34 -4.83 -9.34
C ALA A 33 2.41 -3.95 -8.65
N ALA A 34 2.02 -2.80 -8.11
CA ALA A 34 2.92 -1.95 -7.32
C ALA A 34 3.42 -2.66 -6.06
N MET A 35 2.53 -3.40 -5.37
CA MET A 35 2.89 -4.18 -4.20
C MET A 35 3.84 -5.35 -4.53
N GLU A 36 3.65 -6.03 -5.67
CA GLU A 36 4.58 -7.07 -6.15
C GLU A 36 5.97 -6.48 -6.43
N MET A 37 6.05 -5.31 -7.07
CA MET A 37 7.33 -4.62 -7.28
C MET A 37 8.00 -4.24 -5.95
N TYR A 38 7.23 -3.70 -5.00
CA TYR A 38 7.75 -3.36 -3.68
C TYR A 38 8.20 -4.59 -2.90
N LYS A 39 7.46 -5.70 -2.99
CA LYS A 39 7.85 -7.00 -2.40
C LYS A 39 9.19 -7.48 -2.94
N ALA A 40 9.39 -7.42 -4.25
CA ALA A 40 10.66 -7.82 -4.88
C ALA A 40 11.84 -6.98 -4.36
N LEU A 41 11.65 -5.66 -4.23
CA LEU A 41 12.66 -4.75 -3.67
C LEU A 41 12.94 -5.03 -2.19
N ALA A 42 11.90 -5.25 -1.39
CA ALA A 42 12.03 -5.57 0.02
C ALA A 42 12.79 -6.90 0.22
N ALA A 43 12.44 -7.92 -0.56
CA ALA A 43 13.11 -9.22 -0.52
C ALA A 43 14.59 -9.13 -0.91
N SER A 44 14.92 -8.34 -1.94
CA SER A 44 16.32 -8.18 -2.38
C SER A 44 17.21 -7.51 -1.33
N HIS A 45 16.63 -6.83 -0.35
CA HIS A 45 17.35 -6.17 0.76
C HIS A 45 17.16 -6.90 2.09
N GLY A 46 16.61 -8.12 2.09
CA GLY A 46 16.41 -8.92 3.30
C GLY A 46 15.40 -8.34 4.30
N SER A 47 14.47 -7.48 3.83
CA SER A 47 13.47 -6.88 4.70
C SER A 47 12.36 -7.89 5.04
N PRO A 48 12.01 -8.07 6.32
CA PRO A 48 10.98 -9.03 6.75
C PRO A 48 9.57 -8.66 6.27
N VAL A 49 9.36 -7.40 5.83
CA VAL A 49 8.08 -6.96 5.26
C VAL A 49 7.69 -7.75 4.01
N ALA A 50 8.68 -8.31 3.28
CA ALA A 50 8.43 -9.09 2.07
C ALA A 50 7.57 -10.33 2.33
N GLU A 51 7.69 -10.94 3.50
CA GLU A 51 6.93 -12.13 3.90
C GLU A 51 5.45 -11.81 4.17
N GLY A 52 5.18 -10.62 4.71
CA GLY A 52 3.81 -10.17 5.00
C GLY A 52 3.04 -9.70 3.76
N LEU A 53 3.75 -9.29 2.69
CA LEU A 53 3.12 -8.66 1.52
C LEU A 53 2.24 -9.61 0.70
N ASP A 54 2.49 -10.92 0.71
CA ASP A 54 1.65 -11.89 -0.02
C ASP A 54 0.20 -11.85 0.45
N ARG A 55 -0.02 -11.77 1.76
CA ARG A 55 -1.35 -11.70 2.35
C ARG A 55 -2.10 -10.45 1.90
N GLU A 56 -1.40 -9.31 1.85
CA GLU A 56 -1.99 -8.03 1.48
C GLU A 56 -2.28 -7.96 -0.03
N ILE A 57 -1.36 -8.46 -0.88
CA ILE A 57 -1.57 -8.56 -2.33
C ILE A 57 -2.83 -9.39 -2.62
N ASP A 58 -2.98 -10.51 -1.93
CA ASP A 58 -4.15 -11.37 -2.00
C ASP A 58 -5.45 -10.69 -1.56
N ALA A 59 -5.39 -9.90 -0.48
CA ALA A 59 -6.53 -9.12 -0.03
C ALA A 59 -6.97 -8.10 -1.09
N PHE A 60 -6.02 -7.40 -1.73
CA PHE A 60 -6.31 -6.47 -2.84
C PHE A 60 -6.91 -7.18 -4.06
N ARG A 61 -6.40 -8.38 -4.39
CA ARG A 61 -6.93 -9.19 -5.49
C ARG A 61 -8.38 -9.62 -5.24
N ARG A 62 -8.67 -10.12 -4.02
CA ARG A 62 -9.99 -10.63 -3.61
C ARG A 62 -11.02 -9.54 -3.32
N TRP A 63 -10.60 -8.30 -3.11
CA TRP A 63 -11.52 -7.20 -2.87
C TRP A 63 -12.49 -7.00 -4.05
N SER A 64 -13.79 -7.06 -3.77
CA SER A 64 -14.87 -7.14 -4.75
C SER A 64 -15.51 -5.79 -5.10
N GLY A 65 -15.02 -4.69 -4.53
CA GLY A 65 -15.51 -3.36 -4.86
C GLY A 65 -15.06 -2.86 -6.25
N PRO A 66 -15.56 -1.69 -6.67
CA PRO A 66 -15.24 -1.14 -7.99
C PRO A 66 -13.75 -0.84 -8.14
N LYS A 67 -13.12 -1.39 -9.19
CA LYS A 67 -11.69 -1.17 -9.51
C LYS A 67 -11.53 -0.17 -10.66
N LYS A 68 -10.79 0.91 -10.41
CA LYS A 68 -10.50 1.99 -11.36
C LYS A 68 -8.99 2.24 -11.49
N LEU A 69 -8.58 2.94 -12.54
CA LEU A 69 -7.23 3.49 -12.59
C LEU A 69 -7.11 4.59 -11.52
N PRO A 70 -5.98 4.66 -10.81
CA PRO A 70 -5.75 5.73 -9.86
C PRO A 70 -5.80 7.09 -10.57
N ASP A 71 -6.46 8.03 -9.90
CA ASP A 71 -6.56 9.45 -10.24
C ASP A 71 -5.34 10.24 -9.74
#